data_AF-A0AA96MQ68-F1
#
_entry.id   AF-A0AA96MQ68-F1
#
_cell.length_a   1.000
_cell.length_b   1.000
_cell.length_c   1.000
_cell.angle_alpha   90.00
_cell.angle_beta   90.00
_cell.angle_gamma   90.00
#
_symmetry.space_group_name_H-M   'P 1'
#
loop_
_entity.id
_entity.type
_entity.pdbx_description
1 polymer ?
#
loop_
_entity_poly.entity_id
_entity_poly.type
_entity_poly.pdbx_seq_one_letter_code
_entity_poly.pdbx_strand_id
1 'polypeptide(L)'
;MFKFIRRVLVLVLILFTGYKLFHMYRDVKQVMTYQSLVREVLSEQDTPANEELVLAMIYTETKGKESDVMQSSESASGTTNTISDNRSSIRQGIQTLTENLYLAQEKGVDVWTAVQAYNFGPAYIDFIAQNGKENTLALAKQYSRDTVAPILGNTTGKTYRYVNPISIFQGGELYVDGGNYYYSRQVQLNLYIIKFFNLFLST
;
A
#
# COMPACT_ATOMS: atom_id res chain seq x y z
N MET A 1 36.07 4.70 27.64
CA MET A 1 35.57 3.69 26.68
C MET A 1 34.08 3.84 26.37
N PHE A 2 33.18 3.78 27.36
CA PHE A 2 31.72 3.88 27.15
C PHE A 2 31.23 5.16 26.44
N LYS A 3 31.77 6.34 26.80
CA LYS A 3 31.42 7.62 26.13
C LYS A 3 31.81 7.65 24.64
N PHE A 4 32.88 6.96 24.26
CA PHE A 4 33.34 6.87 22.87
C PHE A 4 32.44 5.92 22.08
N ILE A 5 32.14 4.73 22.62
CA ILE A 5 31.20 3.76 22.02
C ILE A 5 29.83 4.40 21.80
N ARG A 6 29.31 5.13 22.80
CA ARG A 6 28.03 5.85 22.68
C ARG A 6 28.03 6.86 21.53
N ARG A 7 29.11 7.64 21.36
CA ARG A 7 29.23 8.61 20.26
C ARG A 7 29.27 7.92 18.89
N VAL A 8 29.98 6.81 18.78
CA VAL A 8 30.03 6.00 17.56
C VAL A 8 28.64 5.44 17.23
N LEU A 9 27.93 4.87 18.20
CA LEU A 9 26.57 4.35 18.00
C LEU A 9 25.59 5.44 17.55
N VAL A 10 25.67 6.64 18.16
CA VAL A 10 24.86 7.79 17.74
C VAL A 10 25.20 8.22 16.31
N LEU A 11 26.49 8.27 15.96
CA LEU A 11 26.90 8.60 14.59
C LEU A 11 26.39 7.58 13.57
N VAL A 12 26.50 6.29 13.88
CA VAL A 12 25.96 5.21 13.03
C VAL A 12 24.44 5.36 12.85
N LEU A 13 23.71 5.66 13.92
CA LEU A 13 22.27 5.90 13.85
C LEU A 13 21.94 7.10 12.97
N ILE A 14 22.66 8.22 13.12
CA ILE A 14 22.46 9.42 12.30
C ILE A 14 22.73 9.13 10.82
N LEU A 15 23.84 8.45 10.51
CA LEU A 15 24.18 8.08 9.13
C LEU A 15 23.13 7.13 8.53
N PHE A 16 22.67 6.15 9.30
CA PHE A 16 21.62 5.22 8.89
C PHE A 16 20.30 5.95 8.63
N THR A 17 19.87 6.84 9.52
CA THR A 17 18.67 7.66 9.33
C THR A 17 18.80 8.56 8.10
N GLY A 18 19.94 9.23 7.93
CA GLY A 18 20.21 10.06 6.75
C GLY A 18 20.14 9.26 5.44
N TYR A 19 20.73 8.07 5.42
CA TYR A 19 20.65 7.15 4.28
C TYR A 19 19.20 6.75 3.97
N LYS A 20 18.41 6.37 4.99
CA LYS A 20 17.00 6.00 4.80
C LYS A 20 16.15 7.17 4.31
N LEU A 21 16.36 8.38 4.82
CA LEU A 21 15.68 9.59 4.36
C LEU A 21 16.04 9.91 2.90
N PHE A 22 17.31 9.78 2.53
CA PHE A 22 17.75 9.98 1.15
C PHE A 22 17.11 8.99 0.17
N HIS A 23 17.05 7.70 0.55
CA HIS A 23 16.35 6.69 -0.24
C HIS A 23 14.86 7.00 -0.37
N MET A 24 14.21 7.38 0.73
CA MET A 24 12.78 7.74 0.73
C MET A 24 12.51 8.94 -0.17
N TYR A 25 13.35 9.97 -0.12
CA TYR A 25 13.29 11.13 -1.02
C TYR A 25 13.42 10.72 -2.49
N ARG A 26 14.38 9.85 -2.83
CA ARG A 26 14.56 9.33 -4.20
C ARG A 26 13.34 8.55 -4.68
N ASP A 27 12.76 7.72 -3.82
CA ASP A 27 11.57 6.94 -4.13
C ASP A 27 10.35 7.86 -4.33
N VAL A 28 10.18 8.91 -3.51
CA VAL A 28 9.12 9.90 -3.73
C VAL A 28 9.34 10.63 -5.05
N LYS A 29 10.56 11.08 -5.33
CA LYS A 29 10.90 11.73 -6.60
C LYS A 29 10.56 10.85 -7.81
N GLN A 30 10.85 9.55 -7.72
CA GLN A 30 10.48 8.59 -8.76
C GLN A 30 8.95 8.48 -8.92
N VAL A 31 8.20 8.34 -7.83
CA VAL A 31 6.73 8.26 -7.92
C VAL A 31 6.11 9.53 -8.48
N MET A 32 6.64 10.71 -8.12
CA MET A 32 6.15 11.99 -8.63
C MET A 32 6.34 12.16 -10.14
N THR A 33 7.20 11.37 -10.81
CA THR A 33 7.27 11.39 -12.29
C THR A 33 5.97 10.88 -12.95
N TYR A 34 5.14 10.14 -12.21
CA TYR A 34 3.86 9.64 -12.68
C TYR A 34 2.69 10.59 -12.42
N GLN A 35 2.89 11.71 -11.72
CA GLN A 35 1.81 12.63 -11.33
C GLN A 35 0.96 13.09 -12.53
N SER A 36 1.61 13.56 -13.61
CA SER A 36 0.89 14.01 -14.81
C SER A 36 0.10 12.88 -15.48
N LEU A 37 0.67 11.68 -15.56
CA LEU A 37 -0.01 10.52 -16.15
C LEU A 37 -1.18 10.06 -15.27
N VAL A 38 -1.03 10.12 -13.95
CA VAL A 38 -2.11 9.84 -13.00
C VAL A 38 -3.26 10.83 -13.18
N ARG A 39 -2.99 12.14 -13.31
CA ARG A 39 -4.04 13.15 -13.61
C ARG A 39 -4.76 12.86 -14.91
N GLU A 40 -3.99 12.54 -15.94
CA GLU A 40 -4.53 12.26 -17.26
C GLU A 40 -5.49 11.06 -17.20
N VAL A 41 -5.07 9.95 -16.60
CA VAL A 41 -5.91 8.74 -16.50
C VAL A 41 -7.09 8.94 -15.54
N LEU A 42 -6.93 9.69 -14.44
CA LEU A 42 -8.06 10.06 -13.58
C LEU A 42 -9.12 10.89 -14.33
N SER A 43 -8.71 11.70 -15.31
CA SER A 43 -9.65 12.48 -16.13
C SER A 43 -10.39 11.67 -17.20
N GLU A 44 -9.98 10.43 -17.45
CA GLU A 44 -10.60 9.55 -18.46
C GLU A 44 -11.93 8.94 -17.97
N GLN A 45 -12.16 8.90 -16.65
CA GLN A 45 -13.32 8.21 -16.07
C GLN A 45 -13.84 8.90 -14.82
N ASP A 46 -15.14 8.73 -14.53
CA ASP A 46 -15.75 9.23 -13.31
C ASP A 46 -15.35 8.35 -12.12
N THR A 47 -14.61 8.93 -11.17
CA THR A 47 -14.05 8.19 -10.04
C THR A 47 -13.98 9.05 -8.77
N PRO A 48 -14.26 8.46 -7.59
CA PRO A 48 -14.00 9.10 -6.30
C PRO A 48 -12.52 9.02 -5.89
N ALA A 49 -11.67 8.31 -6.64
CA ALA A 49 -10.23 8.27 -6.40
C ALA A 49 -9.59 9.63 -6.68
N ASN A 50 -8.56 9.98 -5.92
CA ASN A 50 -7.80 11.21 -6.12
C ASN A 50 -6.32 10.92 -6.40
N GLU A 51 -5.65 11.92 -6.97
CA GLU A 51 -4.22 11.84 -7.32
C GLU A 51 -3.34 11.39 -6.16
N GLU A 52 -3.53 11.98 -4.97
CA GLU A 52 -2.65 11.73 -3.83
C GLU A 52 -2.73 10.26 -3.40
N LEU A 53 -3.94 9.70 -3.37
CA LEU A 53 -4.18 8.31 -3.02
C LEU A 53 -3.56 7.37 -4.06
N VAL A 54 -3.74 7.65 -5.35
CA VAL A 54 -3.17 6.82 -6.43
C VAL A 54 -1.64 6.85 -6.38
N LEU A 55 -1.02 8.01 -6.19
CA LEU A 55 0.44 8.12 -6.02
C LEU A 55 0.93 7.38 -4.77
N ALA A 56 0.19 7.45 -3.65
CA ALA A 56 0.51 6.68 -2.45
C ALA A 56 0.40 5.16 -2.67
N MET A 57 -0.52 4.71 -3.51
CA MET A 57 -0.63 3.30 -3.91
C MET A 57 0.52 2.89 -4.82
N ILE A 58 0.86 3.66 -5.87
CA ILE A 58 2.08 3.41 -6.69
C ILE A 58 3.33 3.34 -5.81
N TYR A 59 3.45 4.27 -4.86
CA TYR A 59 4.52 4.22 -3.88
C TYR A 59 4.42 2.96 -3.05
N THR A 60 3.25 2.50 -2.62
CA THR A 60 3.16 1.29 -1.79
C THR A 60 3.57 0.05 -2.57
N GLU A 61 3.11 -0.10 -3.80
CA GLU A 61 3.30 -1.28 -4.65
C GLU A 61 4.73 -1.44 -5.16
N THR A 62 5.28 -0.41 -5.83
CA THR A 62 6.51 -0.58 -6.61
C THR A 62 7.55 0.50 -6.38
N LYS A 63 7.20 1.56 -5.64
CA LYS A 63 7.98 2.81 -5.57
C LYS A 63 8.14 3.46 -6.97
N GLY A 64 7.29 3.08 -7.93
CA GLY A 64 7.40 3.49 -9.34
C GLY A 64 8.61 2.90 -10.07
N LYS A 65 9.10 1.72 -9.67
CA LYS A 65 10.31 1.10 -10.23
C LYS A 65 10.06 -0.07 -11.19
N GLU A 66 8.82 -0.55 -11.24
CA GLU A 66 8.40 -1.64 -12.14
C GLU A 66 7.53 -1.08 -13.27
N SER A 67 7.35 -1.84 -14.36
CA SER A 67 6.43 -1.46 -15.45
C SER A 67 4.96 -1.53 -15.03
N ASP A 68 4.60 -2.55 -14.23
CA ASP A 68 3.29 -2.63 -13.58
C ASP A 68 3.33 -1.84 -12.26
N VAL A 69 3.38 -0.52 -12.38
CA VAL A 69 3.61 0.44 -11.27
C VAL A 69 2.59 0.34 -10.13
N MET A 70 1.35 -0.08 -10.42
CA MET A 70 0.30 -0.31 -9.43
C MET A 70 0.10 -1.80 -9.09
N GLN A 71 0.93 -2.70 -9.63
CA GLN A 71 0.77 -4.16 -9.49
C GLN A 71 -0.67 -4.63 -9.80
N SER A 72 -1.27 -4.06 -10.85
CA SER A 72 -2.69 -4.23 -11.16
C SER A 72 -2.96 -5.41 -12.10
N SER A 73 -1.93 -6.12 -12.56
CA SER A 73 -2.06 -7.30 -13.44
C SER A 73 -2.98 -8.37 -12.86
N GLU A 74 -2.84 -8.70 -11.56
CA GLU A 74 -3.68 -9.71 -10.91
C GLU A 74 -5.17 -9.34 -10.95
N SER A 75 -5.49 -8.06 -10.79
CA SER A 75 -6.88 -7.58 -10.87
C SER A 75 -7.47 -7.66 -12.29
N ALA A 76 -6.64 -7.59 -13.33
CA ALA A 76 -7.08 -7.69 -14.72
C ALA A 76 -7.18 -9.12 -15.23
N SER A 77 -6.20 -9.97 -14.89
CA SER A 77 -5.99 -11.26 -15.55
C SER A 77 -5.90 -12.44 -14.58
N GLY A 78 -5.92 -12.20 -13.27
CA GLY A 78 -5.64 -13.21 -12.25
C GLY A 78 -4.17 -13.68 -12.23
N THR A 79 -3.30 -13.07 -13.03
CA THR A 79 -1.87 -13.43 -13.14
C THR A 79 -0.98 -12.20 -12.98
N THR A 80 0.12 -12.34 -12.24
CA THR A 80 1.11 -11.26 -12.05
C THR A 80 1.83 -10.88 -13.35
N ASN A 81 2.21 -9.62 -13.49
CA ASN A 81 3.10 -9.11 -14.55
C ASN A 81 2.60 -9.31 -16.00
N THR A 82 1.28 -9.36 -16.21
CA THR A 82 0.70 -9.37 -17.56
C THR A 82 0.62 -7.98 -18.18
N ILE A 83 0.60 -6.92 -17.35
CA ILE A 83 0.66 -5.53 -17.79
C ILE A 83 2.13 -5.11 -17.92
N SER A 84 2.53 -4.67 -19.11
CA SER A 84 3.92 -4.31 -19.43
C SER A 84 4.17 -2.82 -19.59
N ASP A 85 3.17 -1.96 -19.37
CA ASP A 85 3.31 -0.51 -19.47
C ASP A 85 2.62 0.24 -18.33
N ASN A 86 3.23 1.38 -17.97
CA ASN A 86 2.83 2.17 -16.80
C ASN A 86 1.41 2.73 -16.94
N ARG A 87 0.98 3.10 -18.15
CA ARG A 87 -0.33 3.74 -18.37
C ARG A 87 -1.45 2.72 -18.21
N SER A 88 -1.30 1.53 -18.78
CA SER A 88 -2.25 0.43 -18.58
C SER A 88 -2.30 0.00 -17.12
N SER A 89 -1.15 -0.03 -16.43
CA SER A 89 -1.08 -0.35 -15.00
C SER A 89 -1.86 0.65 -14.15
N ILE A 90 -1.66 1.96 -14.40
CA ILE A 90 -2.37 3.04 -13.70
C ILE A 90 -3.87 3.00 -14.02
N ARG A 91 -4.25 2.81 -15.29
CA ARG A 91 -5.67 2.75 -15.67
C ARG A 91 -6.40 1.60 -14.99
N GLN A 92 -5.84 0.40 -15.07
CA GLN A 92 -6.41 -0.77 -14.39
C GLN A 92 -6.44 -0.56 -12.87
N GLY A 93 -5.37 -0.02 -12.29
CA GLY A 93 -5.31 0.21 -10.85
C GLY A 93 -6.33 1.23 -10.37
N ILE A 94 -6.55 2.33 -11.11
CA ILE A 94 -7.61 3.29 -10.79
C ILE A 94 -8.99 2.65 -10.97
N GLN A 95 -9.20 1.83 -12.00
CA GLN A 95 -10.48 1.13 -12.19
C GLN A 95 -10.80 0.23 -10.99
N THR A 96 -9.88 -0.66 -10.60
CA THR A 96 -10.05 -1.55 -9.43
C THR A 96 -10.30 -0.76 -8.14
N LEU A 97 -9.57 0.35 -7.93
CA LEU A 97 -9.79 1.22 -6.77
C LEU A 97 -11.16 1.91 -6.82
N THR A 98 -11.60 2.34 -8.00
CA THR A 98 -12.89 3.00 -8.22
C THR A 98 -14.05 2.08 -7.86
N GLU A 99 -14.00 0.83 -8.34
CA GLU A 99 -14.98 -0.20 -8.02
C GLU A 99 -15.05 -0.45 -6.51
N ASN A 100 -13.90 -0.56 -5.85
CA ASN A 100 -13.83 -0.73 -4.40
C ASN A 100 -14.39 0.48 -3.63
N LEU A 101 -14.12 1.72 -4.10
CA LEU A 101 -14.60 2.94 -3.45
C LEU A 101 -16.12 3.07 -3.56
N TYR A 102 -16.70 2.78 -4.72
CA TYR A 102 -18.16 2.78 -4.89
C TYR A 102 -18.81 1.71 -4.02
N LEU A 103 -18.26 0.49 -3.98
CA LEU A 103 -18.79 -0.57 -3.13
C LEU A 103 -18.67 -0.20 -1.64
N ALA A 104 -17.55 0.40 -1.23
CA ALA A 104 -17.40 0.88 0.14
C ALA A 104 -18.43 1.94 0.52
N GLN A 105 -18.70 2.89 -0.40
CA GLN A 105 -19.74 3.90 -0.23
C GLN A 105 -21.14 3.27 -0.12
N GLU A 106 -21.47 2.32 -1.01
CA GLU A 106 -22.74 1.60 -1.01
C GLU A 106 -22.96 0.85 0.32
N LYS A 107 -21.92 0.20 0.83
CA LYS A 107 -21.97 -0.57 2.08
C LYS A 107 -21.84 0.31 3.33
N GLY A 108 -21.57 1.61 3.15
CA GLY A 108 -21.39 2.57 4.23
C GLY A 108 -20.19 2.25 5.12
N VAL A 109 -19.08 1.82 4.53
CA VAL A 109 -17.80 1.59 5.22
C VAL A 109 -16.79 2.66 4.84
N ASP A 110 -15.72 2.79 5.63
CA ASP A 110 -14.72 3.82 5.41
C ASP A 110 -13.84 3.57 4.15
N VAL A 111 -13.26 4.65 3.62
CA VAL A 111 -12.39 4.61 2.43
C VAL A 111 -11.18 3.68 2.59
N TRP A 112 -10.64 3.52 3.80
CA TRP A 112 -9.50 2.62 4.01
C TRP A 112 -9.89 1.14 3.89
N THR A 113 -11.18 0.81 4.02
CA THR A 113 -11.69 -0.51 3.65
C THR A 113 -11.52 -0.76 2.15
N ALA A 114 -11.88 0.21 1.30
CA ALA A 114 -11.68 0.11 -0.16
C ALA A 114 -10.20 -0.03 -0.54
N VAL A 115 -9.32 0.73 0.14
CA VAL A 115 -7.87 0.64 -0.06
C VAL A 115 -7.34 -0.73 0.38
N GLN A 116 -7.77 -1.26 1.54
CA GLN A 116 -7.36 -2.59 1.98
C GLN A 116 -7.89 -3.69 1.04
N ALA A 117 -9.09 -3.52 0.49
CA ALA A 117 -9.68 -4.42 -0.49
C ALA A 117 -8.93 -4.43 -1.82
N TYR A 118 -8.10 -3.43 -2.13
CA TYR A 118 -7.18 -3.51 -3.28
C TYR A 118 -6.21 -4.69 -3.14
N ASN A 119 -5.78 -4.99 -1.91
CA ASN A 119 -4.87 -6.10 -1.61
C ASN A 119 -5.59 -7.42 -1.29
N PHE A 120 -6.79 -7.37 -0.72
CA PHE A 120 -7.54 -8.57 -0.30
C PHE A 120 -8.65 -9.00 -1.27
N GLY A 121 -8.99 -8.15 -2.23
CA GLY A 121 -10.17 -8.29 -3.05
C GLY A 121 -11.44 -7.68 -2.42
N PRO A 122 -12.48 -7.44 -3.24
CA PRO A 122 -13.68 -6.69 -2.84
C PRO A 122 -14.53 -7.36 -1.76
N ALA A 123 -14.44 -8.70 -1.60
CA ALA A 123 -15.15 -9.43 -0.54
C ALA A 123 -14.77 -8.97 0.89
N TYR A 124 -13.62 -8.31 1.06
CA TYR A 124 -13.25 -7.68 2.31
C TYR A 124 -14.20 -6.54 2.72
N ILE A 125 -14.78 -5.84 1.73
CA ILE A 125 -15.72 -4.73 1.97
C ILE A 125 -16.99 -5.25 2.64
N ASP A 126 -17.54 -6.36 2.16
CA ASP A 126 -18.70 -7.01 2.78
C ASP A 126 -18.39 -7.52 4.20
N PHE A 127 -17.17 -8.05 4.40
CA PHE A 127 -16.73 -8.46 5.73
C PHE A 127 -16.72 -7.27 6.71
N ILE A 128 -16.14 -6.12 6.34
CA ILE A 128 -16.11 -4.95 7.22
C ILE A 128 -17.52 -4.37 7.44
N ALA A 129 -18.38 -4.39 6.42
CA ALA A 129 -19.77 -3.93 6.56
C ALA A 129 -20.54 -4.70 7.65
N GLN A 130 -20.19 -5.98 7.86
CA GLN A 130 -20.75 -6.85 8.90
C GLN A 130 -20.01 -6.77 10.24
N ASN A 131 -18.83 -6.15 10.29
CA ASN A 131 -17.93 -6.14 11.43
C ASN A 131 -17.56 -4.70 11.85
N GLY A 132 -18.57 -3.86 12.08
CA GLY A 132 -18.39 -2.53 12.65
C GLY A 132 -18.14 -1.40 11.65
N LYS A 133 -18.15 -1.69 10.35
CA LYS A 133 -18.08 -0.72 9.24
C LYS A 133 -16.81 0.13 9.14
N GLU A 134 -15.80 -0.18 9.94
CA GLU A 134 -14.51 0.50 9.91
C GLU A 134 -13.36 -0.51 9.78
N ASN A 135 -12.43 -0.21 8.88
CA ASN A 135 -11.20 -0.98 8.70
C ASN A 135 -10.26 -0.79 9.90
N THR A 136 -10.08 -1.87 10.66
CA THR A 136 -9.10 -1.95 11.75
C THR A 136 -8.02 -2.97 11.45
N LEU A 137 -6.84 -2.81 12.07
CA LEU A 137 -5.77 -3.78 11.90
C LEU A 137 -6.15 -5.17 12.43
N ALA A 138 -6.93 -5.22 13.51
CA ALA A 138 -7.43 -6.47 14.07
C ALA A 138 -8.33 -7.21 13.06
N LEU A 139 -9.26 -6.49 12.43
CA LEU A 139 -10.15 -7.05 11.41
C LEU A 139 -9.40 -7.46 10.14
N ALA A 140 -8.45 -6.65 9.68
CA ALA A 140 -7.60 -7.01 8.54
C ALA A 140 -6.76 -8.27 8.81
N LYS A 141 -6.18 -8.39 10.01
CA LYS A 141 -5.41 -9.57 10.43
C LYS A 141 -6.31 -10.80 10.58
N GLN A 142 -7.52 -10.64 11.10
CA GLN A 142 -8.51 -11.71 11.19
C GLN A 142 -8.89 -12.21 9.79
N TYR A 143 -9.25 -11.31 8.87
CA TYR A 143 -9.63 -11.68 7.50
C TYR A 143 -8.47 -12.35 6.73
N SER A 144 -7.25 -11.84 6.90
CA SER A 144 -6.04 -12.47 6.37
C SER A 144 -5.88 -13.92 6.83
N ARG A 145 -6.06 -14.18 8.13
CA ARG A 145 -5.93 -15.51 8.75
C ARG A 145 -7.06 -16.46 8.38
N ASP A 146 -8.29 -15.99 8.46
CA ASP A 146 -9.49 -16.83 8.47
C ASP A 146 -10.10 -16.99 7.07
N THR A 147 -9.75 -16.10 6.14
CA THR A 147 -10.32 -16.07 4.78
C THR A 147 -9.26 -16.16 3.70
N VAL A 148 -8.37 -15.16 3.60
CA VAL A 148 -7.43 -15.05 2.47
C VAL A 148 -6.43 -16.22 2.47
N ALA A 149 -5.75 -16.46 3.59
CA ALA A 149 -4.78 -17.53 3.72
C ALA A 149 -5.37 -18.92 3.41
N PRO A 150 -6.52 -19.33 3.97
CA PRO A 150 -7.13 -20.61 3.62
C PRO A 150 -7.53 -20.74 2.15
N ILE A 151 -8.12 -19.69 1.54
CA ILE A 151 -8.53 -19.70 0.12
C ILE A 151 -7.33 -19.94 -0.79
N LEU A 152 -6.17 -19.38 -0.44
CA LEU A 152 -4.94 -19.48 -1.22
C LEU A 152 -4.03 -20.65 -0.79
N GLY A 153 -4.50 -21.53 0.10
CA GLY A 153 -3.85 -22.82 0.40
C GLY A 153 -3.15 -22.91 1.76
N ASN A 154 -3.07 -21.82 2.53
CA ASN A 154 -2.54 -21.82 3.89
C ASN A 154 -3.64 -22.05 4.93
N THR A 155 -4.04 -23.31 5.10
CA THR A 155 -5.00 -23.75 6.14
C THR A 155 -4.34 -23.99 7.50
N THR A 156 -3.01 -23.91 7.59
CA THR A 156 -2.23 -24.20 8.81
C THR A 156 -2.00 -22.97 9.69
N GLY A 157 -2.29 -21.76 9.18
CA GLY A 157 -1.96 -20.51 9.86
C GLY A 157 -0.47 -20.18 9.85
N LYS A 158 0.29 -20.73 8.89
CA LYS A 158 1.74 -20.49 8.76
C LYS A 158 2.01 -19.01 8.53
N THR A 159 2.94 -18.45 9.30
CA THR A 159 3.39 -17.05 9.15
C THR A 159 4.84 -16.97 8.70
N TYR A 160 5.23 -15.80 8.20
CA TYR A 160 6.62 -15.43 7.96
C TYR A 160 6.91 -14.05 8.57
N ARG A 161 8.18 -13.83 8.93
CA ARG A 161 8.59 -12.55 9.51
C ARG A 161 8.50 -11.45 8.46
N TYR A 162 7.81 -10.37 8.81
CA TYR A 162 7.61 -9.21 7.97
C TYR A 162 7.97 -7.96 8.77
N VAL A 163 9.01 -7.24 8.32
CA VAL A 163 9.53 -6.06 9.03
C VAL A 163 9.36 -4.83 8.16
N ASN A 164 8.33 -4.06 8.48
CA ASN A 164 8.12 -2.69 8.03
C ASN A 164 7.93 -1.75 9.26
N PRO A 165 7.96 -0.42 9.09
CA PRO A 165 7.84 0.53 10.20
C PRO A 165 6.61 0.32 11.10
N ILE A 166 5.49 -0.14 10.54
CA ILE A 166 4.22 -0.35 11.24
C ILE A 166 4.26 -1.66 12.05
N SER A 167 4.74 -2.73 11.44
CA SER A 167 4.84 -4.09 12.01
C SER A 167 5.73 -4.16 13.26
N ILE A 168 6.71 -3.27 13.39
CA ILE A 168 7.60 -3.20 14.56
C ILE A 168 6.79 -2.97 15.85
N PHE A 169 5.65 -2.28 15.76
CA PHE A 169 4.82 -1.94 16.92
C PHE A 169 3.51 -2.75 17.01
N GLN A 170 3.18 -3.51 15.97
CA GLN A 170 1.85 -4.12 15.81
C GLN A 170 1.89 -5.64 15.52
N GLY A 171 3.09 -6.22 15.39
CA GLY A 171 3.31 -7.64 15.10
C GLY A 171 4.16 -7.83 13.84
N GLY A 172 5.33 -8.46 13.99
CA GLY A 172 6.35 -8.56 12.93
C GLY A 172 6.13 -9.69 11.93
N GLU A 173 4.89 -10.01 11.56
CA GLU A 173 4.55 -11.21 10.78
C GLU A 173 3.43 -10.97 9.77
N LEU A 174 3.38 -11.77 8.71
CA LEU A 174 2.23 -11.92 7.82
C LEU A 174 1.92 -13.41 7.68
N TYR A 175 0.67 -13.74 7.34
CA TYR A 175 0.33 -15.12 6.96
C TYR A 175 0.87 -15.40 5.56
N VAL A 176 1.48 -16.57 5.37
CA VAL A 176 1.75 -17.09 4.02
C VAL A 176 0.42 -17.16 3.28
N ASP A 177 0.39 -16.72 2.02
CA ASP A 177 -0.83 -16.67 1.20
C ASP A 177 -1.99 -15.84 1.80
N GLY A 178 -1.73 -14.97 2.78
CA GLY A 178 -2.77 -14.21 3.48
C GLY A 178 -2.93 -12.76 3.04
N GLY A 179 -2.26 -12.35 1.95
CA GLY A 179 -2.11 -10.93 1.59
C GLY A 179 -1.37 -10.12 2.68
N ASN A 180 -1.53 -8.80 2.63
CA ASN A 180 -0.88 -7.86 3.54
C ASN A 180 -1.92 -7.10 4.37
N TYR A 181 -2.19 -7.57 5.58
CA TYR A 181 -3.13 -6.90 6.49
C TYR A 181 -2.66 -5.52 7.01
N TYR A 182 -1.45 -5.08 6.67
CA TYR A 182 -0.97 -3.71 6.90
C TYR A 182 -1.21 -2.76 5.73
N TYR A 183 -1.69 -3.24 4.59
CA TYR A 183 -1.68 -2.53 3.31
C TYR A 183 -2.25 -1.11 3.39
N SER A 184 -3.50 -0.96 3.85
CA SER A 184 -4.15 0.35 3.99
C SER A 184 -3.37 1.32 4.89
N ARG A 185 -2.78 0.83 5.98
CA ARG A 185 -1.93 1.65 6.87
C ARG A 185 -0.59 2.02 6.23
N GLN A 186 -0.03 1.16 5.38
CA GLN A 186 1.17 1.48 4.60
C GLN A 186 0.86 2.54 3.55
N VAL A 187 -0.24 2.43 2.82
CA VAL A 187 -0.70 3.47 1.87
C VAL A 187 -0.89 4.79 2.61
N GLN A 188 -1.55 4.78 3.77
CA GLN A 188 -1.75 5.97 4.59
C GLN A 188 -0.42 6.60 5.03
N LEU A 189 0.55 5.79 5.49
CA LEU A 189 1.89 6.28 5.84
C LEU A 189 2.62 6.87 4.63
N ASN A 190 2.54 6.20 3.48
CA ASN A 190 3.20 6.62 2.24
C ASN A 190 2.60 7.91 1.69
N LEU A 191 1.29 8.13 1.86
CA LEU A 191 0.65 9.41 1.58
C LEU A 191 1.32 10.56 2.36
N TYR A 192 1.55 10.39 3.66
CA TYR A 192 2.24 11.39 4.48
C TYR A 192 3.70 11.58 4.06
N ILE A 193 4.40 10.50 3.73
CA ILE A 193 5.79 10.54 3.23
C ILE A 193 5.87 11.35 1.93
N ILE A 194 5.00 11.06 0.97
CA ILE A 194 4.94 11.80 -0.31
C ILE A 194 4.66 13.27 -0.05
N LYS A 195 3.63 13.59 0.76
CA LYS A 195 3.31 14.98 1.11
C LYS A 195 4.50 15.71 1.71
N PHE A 196 5.20 15.08 2.65
CA PHE A 196 6.38 15.67 3.29
C PHE A 196 7.49 15.97 2.29
N PHE A 197 7.89 14.99 1.45
CA PHE A 197 9.00 15.21 0.51
C PHE A 197 8.63 16.06 -0.69
N ASN A 198 7.36 16.08 -1.10
CA ASN A 198 6.92 16.89 -2.23
C ASN A 198 7.07 18.39 -1.97
N LEU A 199 7.05 18.82 -0.70
CA LEU A 199 7.39 20.20 -0.30
C LEU A 199 8.79 20.63 -0.73
N PHE A 200 9.73 19.68 -0.89
CA PHE A 200 11.11 19.94 -1.27
C PHE A 200 11.42 19.62 -2.75
N LEU A 201 10.45 19.04 -3.48
CA LEU A 201 10.57 18.78 -4.91
C LEU A 201 10.04 19.95 -5.76
N SER A 202 9.21 20.81 -5.15
CA SER A 202 8.56 21.95 -5.79
C SER A 202 9.39 23.24 -5.71
N THR A 203 10.60 23.17 -5.15
CA THR A 203 11.61 24.24 -5.05
C THR A 203 12.77 23.94 -5.99
#